data_AF-A0A3D4XRU8-F1
#
_entry.id   AF-A0A3D4XRU8-F1
#
_cell.length_a   1.000
_cell.length_b   1.000
_cell.length_c   1.000
_cell.angle_alpha   90.00
_cell.angle_beta   90.00
_cell.angle_gamma   90.00
#
_symmetry.space_group_name_H-M   'P 1'
#
loop_
_entity.id
_entity.type
_entity.pdbx_description
1 polymer ?
#
loop_
_entity_poly.entity_id
_entity_poly.type
_entity_poly.pdbx_seq_one_letter_code
_entity_poly.pdbx_strand_id
1 'polypeptide(L)'
;MGKQEMSSSTLYHRLGAQNVSKIVDDFYHRMIDDYRVSRFFNDDDKATQRHTLNNLAKALLENHPTNTPEFKQLLTQFFMSAFARFKDKERLPESGFAFFGYIIGQNHPSSKYLCDSHSHLLKFMPEDTHYDIVIAHLTDSLHAFNVEPALITQIHALAESGRDSILGK
;
A
#
# COMPACT_ATOMS: atom_id res chain seq x y z
N MET A 1 -5.41 -25.55 36.42
CA MET A 1 -4.48 -24.48 36.00
C MET A 1 -3.59 -24.99 34.89
N GLY A 2 -3.75 -24.45 33.68
CA GLY A 2 -2.92 -24.72 32.51
C GLY A 2 -3.26 -23.67 31.47
N LYS A 3 -2.37 -22.69 31.35
CA LYS A 3 -2.50 -21.38 30.67
C LYS A 3 -3.29 -21.43 29.36
N GLN A 4 -4.27 -20.52 29.26
CA GLN A 4 -4.87 -20.12 27.99
C GLN A 4 -3.77 -19.78 26.98
N GLU A 5 -3.88 -20.32 25.77
CA GLU A 5 -3.18 -19.80 24.60
C GLU A 5 -3.43 -18.29 24.53
N MET A 6 -2.41 -17.48 24.83
CA MET A 6 -2.43 -16.08 24.42
C MET A 6 -2.28 -16.08 22.90
N SER A 7 -3.39 -16.15 22.18
CA SER A 7 -3.38 -15.89 20.75
C SER A 7 -2.76 -14.50 20.56
N SER A 8 -1.69 -14.44 19.77
CA SER A 8 -1.06 -13.16 19.41
C SER A 8 -2.06 -12.39 18.54
N SER A 9 -2.92 -11.61 19.18
CA SER A 9 -3.91 -10.77 18.53
C SER A 9 -3.24 -9.90 17.46
N THR A 10 -3.76 -9.95 16.23
CA THR A 10 -3.23 -9.19 15.09
C THR A 10 -3.32 -7.68 15.36
N LEU A 11 -2.54 -6.86 14.64
CA LEU A 11 -2.65 -5.40 14.74
C LEU A 11 -4.07 -4.94 14.42
N TYR A 12 -4.73 -5.59 13.45
CA TYR A 12 -6.11 -5.30 13.10
C TYR A 12 -7.08 -5.50 14.29
N HIS A 13 -6.96 -6.63 14.99
CA HIS A 13 -7.81 -6.90 16.16
C HIS A 13 -7.51 -5.93 17.31
N ARG A 14 -6.23 -5.58 17.53
CA ARG A 14 -5.83 -4.63 18.58
C ARG A 14 -6.29 -3.20 18.30
N LEU A 15 -6.32 -2.78 17.04
CA LEU A 15 -6.82 -1.46 16.62
C LEU A 15 -8.36 -1.41 16.59
N GLY A 16 -9.01 -2.52 16.22
CA GLY A 16 -10.45 -2.61 16.01
C GLY A 16 -10.88 -2.12 14.62
N ALA A 17 -11.80 -2.85 14.00
CA ALA A 17 -12.21 -2.66 12.60
C ALA A 17 -12.65 -1.22 12.28
N GLN A 18 -13.46 -0.60 13.15
CA GLN A 18 -13.92 0.77 12.95
C GLN A 18 -12.77 1.79 13.01
N ASN A 19 -11.78 1.56 13.88
CA ASN A 19 -10.65 2.48 14.02
C ASN A 19 -9.71 2.38 12.81
N VAL A 20 -9.44 1.15 12.34
CA VAL A 20 -8.65 0.91 11.13
C VAL A 20 -9.25 1.66 9.94
N SER A 21 -10.55 1.54 9.70
CA SER A 21 -11.19 2.23 8.58
C SER A 21 -11.04 3.75 8.67
N LYS A 22 -11.22 4.33 9.86
CA LYS A 22 -11.06 5.78 10.06
C LYS A 22 -9.61 6.26 9.86
N ILE A 23 -8.64 5.51 10.38
CA ILE A 23 -7.21 5.80 10.22
C ILE A 23 -6.83 5.76 8.74
N VAL A 24 -7.24 4.72 8.02
CA VAL A 24 -6.93 4.57 6.59
C VAL A 24 -7.59 5.67 5.76
N ASP A 25 -8.81 6.06 6.10
CA ASP A 25 -9.51 7.14 5.41
C ASP A 25 -8.82 8.49 5.62
N ASP A 26 -8.42 8.84 6.85
CA ASP A 26 -7.65 10.06 7.12
C ASP A 26 -6.28 10.04 6.44
N PHE A 27 -5.57 8.91 6.50
CA PHE A 27 -4.29 8.72 5.85
C PHE A 27 -4.39 8.92 4.32
N TYR A 28 -5.43 8.37 3.72
CA TYR A 28 -5.72 8.56 2.30
C TYR A 28 -5.96 10.03 1.95
N HIS A 29 -6.78 10.74 2.72
CA HIS A 29 -7.05 12.16 2.46
C HIS A 29 -5.77 13.00 2.54
N ARG A 30 -4.90 12.76 3.53
CA ARG A 30 -3.60 13.43 3.65
C ARG A 30 -2.71 13.23 2.43
N MET A 31 -2.65 12.00 1.90
CA MET A 31 -1.88 11.72 0.68
C MET A 31 -2.44 12.44 -0.55
N ILE A 32 -3.77 12.53 -0.67
CA ILE A 32 -4.43 13.19 -1.80
C ILE A 32 -4.32 14.72 -1.73
N ASP A 33 -4.27 15.30 -0.53
CA ASP A 33 -4.16 16.74 -0.33
C ASP A 33 -2.70 17.26 -0.43
N ASP A 34 -1.70 16.38 -0.39
CA ASP A 34 -0.29 16.75 -0.51
C ASP A 34 0.23 16.54 -1.94
N TYR A 35 0.47 17.64 -2.68
CA TYR A 35 0.94 17.61 -4.07
C TYR A 35 2.24 16.81 -4.30
N ARG A 36 3.07 16.65 -3.25
CA ARG A 36 4.31 15.87 -3.32
C ARG A 36 4.02 14.39 -3.54
N VAL A 37 2.86 13.92 -3.08
CA VAL A 37 2.39 12.53 -3.20
C VAL A 37 1.24 12.41 -4.20
N SER A 38 0.25 13.31 -4.14
CA SER A 38 -0.97 13.21 -4.94
C SER A 38 -0.73 13.29 -6.45
N ARG A 39 0.38 13.90 -6.89
CA ARG A 39 0.82 13.89 -8.30
C ARG A 39 1.01 12.50 -8.90
N PHE A 40 1.17 11.46 -8.08
CA PHE A 40 1.27 10.07 -8.52
C PHE A 40 -0.10 9.42 -8.72
N PHE A 41 -1.12 9.87 -8.01
CA PHE A 41 -2.47 9.32 -8.05
C PHE A 41 -3.18 9.73 -9.35
N ASN A 42 -4.10 8.89 -9.83
CA ASN A 42 -5.06 9.29 -10.86
C ASN A 42 -6.25 10.03 -10.24
N ASP A 43 -6.91 10.86 -11.05
CA ASP A 43 -7.99 11.74 -10.59
C ASP A 43 -9.38 11.10 -10.64
N ASP A 44 -9.50 9.87 -11.14
CA ASP A 44 -10.78 9.30 -11.56
C ASP A 44 -11.74 9.00 -10.40
N ASP A 45 -11.43 7.96 -9.62
CA ASP A 45 -12.37 7.37 -8.67
C ASP A 45 -11.72 7.23 -7.29
N LYS A 46 -11.65 8.36 -6.59
CA LYS A 46 -11.11 8.45 -5.23
C LYS A 46 -11.86 7.55 -4.24
N ALA A 47 -13.13 7.22 -4.49
CA ALA A 47 -13.89 6.33 -3.63
C ALA A 47 -13.40 4.88 -3.76
N THR A 48 -13.17 4.41 -4.99
CA THR A 48 -12.58 3.09 -5.24
C THR A 48 -11.13 3.00 -4.75
N GLN A 49 -10.33 4.06 -4.91
CA GLN A 49 -8.98 4.14 -4.35
C GLN A 49 -8.97 3.94 -2.82
N ARG A 50 -9.82 4.69 -2.11
CA ARG A 50 -9.97 4.57 -0.66
C ARG A 50 -10.46 3.19 -0.24
N HIS A 51 -11.43 2.61 -0.97
CA HIS A 51 -11.96 1.29 -0.67
C HIS A 51 -10.90 0.18 -0.81
N THR A 52 -10.16 0.19 -1.92
CA THR A 52 -9.11 -0.82 -2.16
C THR A 52 -7.92 -0.65 -1.21
N LEU A 53 -7.57 0.58 -0.82
CA LEU A 53 -6.58 0.83 0.23
C LEU A 53 -7.01 0.25 1.58
N ASN A 54 -8.29 0.43 1.97
CA ASN A 54 -8.84 -0.16 3.19
C ASN A 54 -8.72 -1.69 3.19
N ASN A 55 -9.04 -2.34 2.06
CA ASN A 55 -8.94 -3.80 1.94
C ASN A 55 -7.49 -4.28 2.06
N LEU A 56 -6.54 -3.58 1.40
CA LEU A 56 -5.12 -3.90 1.49
C LEU A 56 -4.57 -3.70 2.91
N ALA A 57 -4.89 -2.57 3.54
CA ALA A 57 -4.47 -2.25 4.91
C ALA A 57 -5.02 -3.27 5.91
N LYS A 58 -6.28 -3.69 5.76
CA LYS A 58 -6.87 -4.75 6.57
C LYS A 58 -6.05 -6.05 6.45
N ALA A 59 -5.78 -6.53 5.24
CA ALA A 59 -5.04 -7.78 5.03
C ALA A 59 -3.61 -7.73 5.62
N LEU A 60 -2.93 -6.58 5.49
CA LEU A 60 -1.63 -6.35 6.10
C LEU A 60 -1.69 -6.40 7.63
N LEU A 61 -2.66 -5.71 8.24
CA LEU A 61 -2.83 -5.66 9.69
C LEU A 61 -3.35 -6.98 10.29
N GLU A 62 -4.03 -7.80 9.49
CA GLU A 62 -4.41 -9.19 9.81
C GLU A 62 -3.25 -10.18 9.62
N ASN A 63 -2.07 -9.70 9.19
CA ASN A 63 -0.88 -10.50 8.94
C ASN A 63 -1.11 -11.62 7.90
N HIS A 64 -1.88 -11.32 6.85
CA HIS A 64 -2.07 -12.26 5.74
C HIS A 64 -0.75 -12.50 4.99
N PRO A 65 -0.47 -13.74 4.54
CA PRO A 65 0.75 -14.03 3.80
C PRO A 65 0.79 -13.28 2.45
N THR A 66 1.86 -12.52 2.24
CA THR A 66 2.01 -11.59 1.10
C THR A 66 2.33 -12.28 -0.23
N ASN A 67 2.75 -13.56 -0.19
CA ASN A 67 3.10 -14.35 -1.38
C ASN A 67 1.89 -15.02 -2.06
N THR A 68 0.70 -14.88 -1.48
CA THR A 68 -0.54 -15.53 -1.94
C THR A 68 -1.16 -14.82 -3.16
N PRO A 69 -1.88 -15.55 -4.03
CA PRO A 69 -2.67 -14.94 -5.11
C PRO A 69 -3.67 -13.90 -4.61
N GLU A 70 -4.32 -14.17 -3.47
CA GLU A 70 -5.33 -13.32 -2.86
C GLU A 70 -4.73 -11.97 -2.43
N PHE A 71 -3.57 -12.00 -1.75
CA PHE A 71 -2.88 -10.78 -1.36
C PHE A 71 -2.41 -9.99 -2.59
N LYS A 72 -1.85 -10.69 -3.59
CA LYS A 72 -1.44 -10.06 -4.87
C LYS A 72 -2.62 -9.39 -5.57
N GLN A 73 -3.82 -9.97 -5.48
CA GLN A 73 -5.03 -9.37 -6.04
C GLN A 73 -5.43 -8.08 -5.32
N LEU A 74 -5.38 -8.04 -3.98
CA LEU A 74 -5.62 -6.82 -3.20
C LEU A 74 -4.64 -5.70 -3.57
N LEU A 75 -3.36 -6.06 -3.68
CA LEU A 75 -2.31 -5.14 -4.11
C LEU A 75 -2.56 -4.62 -5.54
N THR A 76 -2.93 -5.52 -6.47
CA THR A 76 -3.31 -5.16 -7.85
C THR A 76 -4.47 -4.17 -7.87
N GLN A 77 -5.53 -4.43 -7.12
CA GLN A 77 -6.72 -3.59 -7.08
C GLN A 77 -6.41 -2.19 -6.57
N PHE A 78 -5.62 -2.07 -5.50
CA PHE A 78 -5.18 -0.77 -5.00
C PHE A 78 -4.34 -0.03 -6.04
N PHE A 79 -3.29 -0.64 -6.56
CA PHE A 79 -2.41 0.02 -7.53
C PHE A 79 -3.13 0.44 -8.81
N MET A 80 -4.01 -0.42 -9.34
CA MET A 80 -4.79 -0.08 -10.53
C MET A 80 -5.75 1.06 -10.27
N SER A 81 -6.47 1.05 -9.15
CA SER A 81 -7.39 2.14 -8.84
C SER A 81 -6.67 3.46 -8.53
N ALA A 82 -5.54 3.42 -7.83
CA ALA A 82 -4.80 4.60 -7.37
C ALA A 82 -3.93 5.21 -8.46
N PHE A 83 -3.30 4.40 -9.30
CA PHE A 83 -2.23 4.87 -10.16
C PHE A 83 -2.44 4.63 -11.65
N ALA A 84 -3.32 3.70 -12.08
CA ALA A 84 -3.49 3.44 -13.51
C ALA A 84 -4.02 4.68 -14.24
N ARG A 85 -3.45 4.98 -15.42
CA ARG A 85 -3.94 6.04 -16.32
C ARG A 85 -4.74 5.53 -17.52
N PHE A 86 -4.65 4.23 -17.81
CA PHE A 86 -5.38 3.60 -18.92
C PHE A 86 -6.21 2.43 -18.37
N LYS A 87 -7.53 2.56 -18.47
CA LYS A 87 -8.53 1.55 -18.07
C LYS A 87 -8.96 0.63 -19.22
N ASP A 88 -8.36 0.79 -20.40
CA ASP A 88 -8.70 -0.02 -21.56
C ASP A 88 -8.31 -1.48 -21.29
N LYS A 89 -9.35 -2.26 -21.00
CA LYS A 89 -9.34 -3.71 -20.93
C LYS A 89 -8.75 -4.24 -22.24
N GLU A 90 -7.91 -5.27 -22.14
CA GLU A 90 -7.22 -5.96 -23.25
C GLU A 90 -5.87 -5.36 -23.70
N ARG A 91 -4.83 -5.63 -22.91
CA ARG A 91 -3.55 -6.16 -23.41
C ARG A 91 -2.69 -6.67 -22.26
N LEU A 92 -2.99 -7.88 -21.78
CA LEU A 92 -2.05 -9.02 -21.80
C LEU A 92 -2.52 -10.16 -20.86
N PRO A 93 -2.26 -11.43 -21.25
CA PRO A 93 -2.61 -12.61 -20.48
C PRO A 93 -1.57 -12.96 -19.41
N GLU A 94 -2.08 -13.49 -18.28
CA GLU A 94 -1.40 -14.43 -17.36
C GLU A 94 0.03 -14.11 -16.83
N SER A 95 0.28 -12.95 -16.23
CA SER A 95 1.45 -12.83 -15.33
C SER A 95 1.25 -11.81 -14.21
N GLY A 96 0.80 -12.30 -13.06
CA GLY A 96 0.67 -11.52 -11.83
C GLY A 96 2.00 -11.29 -11.10
N PHE A 97 2.10 -10.14 -10.40
CA PHE A 97 2.98 -9.66 -9.31
C PHE A 97 4.41 -10.19 -9.03
N ALA A 98 4.84 -11.36 -9.50
CA ALA A 98 6.26 -11.79 -9.50
C ALA A 98 7.17 -10.85 -10.33
N PHE A 99 6.56 -9.84 -10.93
CA PHE A 99 7.10 -9.00 -11.97
C PHE A 99 7.47 -7.60 -11.48
N PHE A 100 6.88 -7.14 -10.37
CA PHE A 100 7.24 -5.86 -9.78
C PHE A 100 8.68 -5.90 -9.27
N GLY A 101 9.05 -6.83 -8.37
CA GLY A 101 10.41 -6.96 -7.84
C GLY A 101 11.52 -7.11 -8.90
N TYR A 102 11.21 -7.67 -10.07
CA TYR A 102 12.16 -7.82 -11.17
C TYR A 102 12.42 -6.51 -11.95
N ILE A 103 11.43 -5.62 -12.03
CA ILE A 103 11.54 -4.35 -12.80
C ILE A 103 12.37 -3.33 -12.05
N ILE A 104 12.18 -3.28 -10.75
CA ILE A 104 12.81 -2.31 -9.89
C ILE A 104 14.27 -2.65 -9.56
N GLY A 105 14.61 -3.94 -9.36
CA GLY A 105 15.97 -4.39 -9.05
C GLY A 105 16.96 -4.33 -10.22
N GLN A 106 16.57 -3.82 -11.40
CA GLN A 106 17.47 -3.62 -12.52
C GLN A 106 17.99 -2.18 -12.46
N ASN A 107 19.31 -2.01 -12.30
CA ASN A 107 20.01 -0.72 -12.35
C ASN A 107 19.73 0.12 -13.62
N HIS A 108 19.00 -0.42 -14.60
CA HIS A 108 18.41 0.27 -15.74
C HIS A 108 17.05 -0.38 -16.09
N PRO A 109 15.89 0.27 -15.87
CA PRO A 109 14.60 -0.37 -16.11
C PRO A 109 14.39 -0.65 -17.60
N SER A 110 14.10 -1.89 -17.94
CA SER A 110 13.73 -2.28 -19.30
C SER A 110 12.22 -2.08 -19.52
N SER A 111 11.87 -1.27 -20.52
CA SER A 111 10.49 -1.07 -21.00
C SER A 111 9.85 -2.33 -21.58
N LYS A 112 10.58 -3.44 -21.67
CA LYS A 112 10.13 -4.72 -22.24
C LYS A 112 9.10 -5.44 -21.37
N TYR A 113 9.00 -5.06 -20.10
CA TYR A 113 8.25 -5.83 -19.12
C TYR A 113 6.97 -5.13 -18.65
N LEU A 114 6.95 -3.82 -18.41
CA LEU A 114 5.74 -3.15 -17.92
C LEU A 114 4.53 -3.39 -18.84
N CYS A 115 3.43 -3.89 -18.27
CA CYS A 115 2.16 -3.78 -19.01
C CYS A 115 1.81 -2.30 -19.16
N ASP A 116 1.12 -1.95 -20.24
CA ASP A 116 0.87 -0.56 -20.65
C ASP A 116 0.31 0.30 -19.50
N SER A 117 -0.51 -0.29 -18.63
CA SER A 117 -1.12 0.34 -17.45
C SER A 117 -0.16 0.74 -16.32
N HIS A 118 1.09 0.26 -16.30
CA HIS A 118 2.09 0.58 -15.28
C HIS A 118 3.35 1.25 -15.83
N SER A 119 3.48 1.33 -17.16
CA SER A 119 4.63 1.92 -17.85
C SER A 119 4.86 3.41 -17.51
N HIS A 120 3.81 4.12 -17.08
CA HIS A 120 3.89 5.53 -16.71
C HIS A 120 4.45 5.77 -15.30
N LEU A 121 4.45 4.77 -14.40
CA LEU A 121 5.06 4.89 -13.07
C LEU A 121 6.59 5.04 -13.15
N LEU A 122 7.22 4.53 -14.21
CA LEU A 122 8.64 4.79 -14.50
C LEU A 122 8.95 6.27 -14.80
N LYS A 123 7.96 7.08 -15.19
CA LYS A 123 8.17 8.51 -15.42
C LYS A 123 8.18 9.32 -14.12
N PHE A 124 7.76 8.69 -13.02
CA PHE A 124 7.49 9.36 -11.76
C PHE A 124 8.46 8.96 -10.63
N MET A 125 9.23 7.87 -10.80
CA MET A 125 10.37 7.44 -9.95
C MET A 125 10.30 7.96 -8.52
N PRO A 126 9.42 7.41 -7.67
CA PRO A 126 9.41 7.79 -6.27
C PRO A 126 10.79 7.49 -5.65
N GLU A 127 11.44 8.52 -5.14
CA GLU A 127 12.61 8.42 -4.27
C GLU A 127 12.22 8.38 -2.78
N ASP A 128 13.19 8.14 -1.90
CA ASP A 128 12.99 8.04 -0.45
C ASP A 128 12.19 9.21 0.14
N THR A 129 12.39 10.43 -0.38
CA THR A 129 11.69 11.63 0.09
C THR A 129 10.16 11.50 -0.02
N HIS A 130 9.66 10.88 -1.09
CA HIS A 130 8.23 10.64 -1.26
C HIS A 130 7.72 9.62 -0.27
N TYR A 131 8.50 8.56 -0.02
CA TYR A 131 8.14 7.51 0.93
C TYR A 131 8.12 8.06 2.36
N ASP A 132 9.10 8.89 2.72
CA ASP A 132 9.15 9.55 4.03
C ASP A 132 7.94 10.45 4.27
N ILE A 133 7.46 11.14 3.23
CA ILE A 133 6.22 11.93 3.30
C ILE A 133 5.00 11.02 3.54
N VAL A 134 4.93 9.87 2.86
CA VAL A 134 3.85 8.89 3.08
C VAL A 134 3.89 8.35 4.51
N ILE A 135 5.08 8.03 5.04
CA ILE A 135 5.23 7.59 6.44
C ILE A 135 4.85 8.70 7.42
N ALA A 136 5.20 9.96 7.14
CA ALA A 136 4.77 11.09 7.96
C ALA A 136 3.24 11.23 8.00
N HIS A 137 2.56 11.10 6.84
CA HIS A 137 1.09 11.12 6.78
C HIS A 137 0.47 9.95 7.55
N LEU A 138 1.08 8.76 7.49
CA LEU A 138 0.64 7.62 8.30
C LEU A 138 0.80 7.92 9.80
N THR A 139 1.95 8.46 10.22
CA THR A 139 2.21 8.87 11.62
C THR A 139 1.15 9.86 12.10
N ASP A 140 0.86 10.90 11.30
CA ASP A 140 -0.13 11.91 11.64
C ASP A 140 -1.53 11.32 11.82
N SER A 141 -1.94 10.40 10.95
CA SER A 141 -3.22 9.70 11.08
C SER A 141 -3.27 8.83 12.33
N LEU A 142 -2.21 8.09 12.64
CA LEU A 142 -2.15 7.27 13.85
C LEU A 142 -2.27 8.13 15.13
N HIS A 143 -1.62 9.29 15.15
CA HIS A 143 -1.76 10.25 16.24
C HIS A 143 -3.17 10.85 16.32
N ALA A 144 -3.78 11.22 15.20
CA ALA A 144 -5.12 11.80 15.14
C ALA A 144 -6.19 10.86 15.74
N PHE A 145 -5.99 9.54 15.64
CA PHE A 145 -6.88 8.52 16.21
C PHE A 145 -6.39 7.95 17.55
N ASN A 146 -5.44 8.63 18.22
CA ASN A 146 -4.93 8.28 19.55
C ASN A 146 -4.44 6.82 19.64
N VAL A 147 -3.79 6.32 18.59
CA VAL A 147 -3.20 4.99 18.60
C VAL A 147 -2.05 4.94 19.61
N GLU A 148 -1.99 3.88 20.41
CA GLU A 148 -0.95 3.71 21.44
C GLU A 148 0.47 3.72 20.83
N PRO A 149 1.47 4.36 21.46
CA PRO A 149 2.84 4.42 20.93
C PRO A 149 3.46 3.06 20.57
N ALA A 150 3.13 2.01 21.35
CA ALA A 150 3.59 0.65 21.09
C ALA A 150 2.97 0.05 19.82
N LEU A 151 1.75 0.44 19.46
CA LEU A 151 1.10 0.05 18.21
C LEU A 151 1.64 0.86 17.03
N ILE A 152 1.86 2.17 17.21
CA ILE A 152 2.48 3.02 16.18
C ILE A 152 3.82 2.45 15.74
N THR A 153 4.67 2.07 16.69
CA THR A 153 5.98 1.46 16.42
C THR A 153 5.85 0.20 15.55
N GLN A 154 4.86 -0.66 15.83
CA GLN A 154 4.63 -1.90 15.07
C GLN A 154 4.09 -1.62 13.67
N ILE A 155 3.20 -0.64 13.53
CA ILE A 155 2.63 -0.23 12.24
C ILE A 155 3.71 0.43 11.38
N HIS A 156 4.59 1.26 11.96
CA HIS A 156 5.74 1.82 11.26
C HIS A 156 6.69 0.73 10.78
N ALA A 157 7.04 -0.24 11.63
CA ALA A 157 7.90 -1.36 11.23
C ALA A 157 7.29 -2.17 10.07
N LEU A 158 5.97 -2.39 10.10
CA LEU A 158 5.25 -3.04 9.01
C LEU A 158 5.27 -2.20 7.74
N ALA A 159 5.00 -0.90 7.83
CA ALA A 159 5.03 0.01 6.69
C ALA A 159 6.44 0.03 6.06
N GLU A 160 7.46 0.30 6.86
CA GLU A 160 8.87 0.35 6.44
C GLU A 160 9.36 -0.94 5.78
N SER A 161 8.82 -2.12 6.18
CA SER A 161 9.17 -3.39 5.52
C SER A 161 8.82 -3.43 4.02
N GLY A 162 7.90 -2.56 3.57
CA GLY A 162 7.51 -2.43 2.17
C GLY A 162 8.36 -1.44 1.37
N ARG A 163 9.23 -0.65 2.01
CA ARG A 163 9.96 0.46 1.36
C ARG A 163 10.76 0.02 0.14
N ASP A 164 11.62 -0.98 0.30
CA ASP A 164 12.49 -1.45 -0.79
C ASP A 164 11.68 -2.05 -1.94
N SER A 165 10.56 -2.73 -1.63
CA SER A 165 9.67 -3.27 -2.67
C SER A 165 8.92 -2.20 -3.46
N ILE A 166 8.67 -1.03 -2.86
CA ILE A 166 7.97 0.09 -3.50
C ILE A 166 8.95 0.98 -4.28
N LEU A 167 10.10 1.28 -3.67
CA LEU A 167 11.14 2.13 -4.25
C LEU A 167 12.04 1.40 -5.23
N GLY A 168 12.12 0.10 -5.07
CA GLY A 168 12.78 -0.75 -6.01
C GLY A 168 14.23 -1.08 -5.78
N LYS A 169 14.56 -1.42 -4.55
CA LYS A 169 15.92 -1.64 -4.09
C LYS A 169 16.18 -3.11 -3.80
#